data_AF-A0A6P0IVW9-F1
#
_entry.id   AF-A0A6P0IVW9-F1
#
_cell.length_a   1.000
_cell.length_b   1.000
_cell.length_c   1.000
_cell.angle_alpha   90.00
_cell.angle_beta   90.00
_cell.angle_gamma   90.00
#
_symmetry.space_group_name_H-M   'P 1'
#
loop_
_entity.id
_entity.type
_entity.pdbx_description
1 polymer ?
#
loop_
_entity_poly.entity_id
_entity_poly.type
_entity_poly.pdbx_seq_one_letter_code
_entity_poly.pdbx_strand_id
1 'polypeptide(L)'
;FIKQLLLQQGIKLPQDRIIGKESKRPKHQTLRQLIETFPGEAVTLWFVEDRLKTLQSVQQQPDLKPVKLYLADWGYNTKAEQESAGNDPRIQLLSLEQFSQDFSNWLD
;
A
#
# COMPACT_ATOMS: atom_id res chain seq x y z
N PHE A 1 -2.11 -14.96 -14.88
CA PHE A 1 -0.91 -14.16 -15.18
C PHE A 1 -0.14 -13.77 -13.92
N ILE A 2 -0.64 -12.89 -13.05
CA ILE A 2 0.09 -12.38 -11.85
C ILE A 2 0.66 -13.50 -10.95
N LYS A 3 -0.13 -14.53 -10.63
CA LYS A 3 0.34 -15.69 -9.85
C LYS A 3 1.57 -16.36 -10.46
N GLN A 4 1.64 -16.48 -11.79
CA GLN A 4 2.77 -17.08 -12.48
C GLN A 4 4.01 -16.17 -12.43
N LEU A 5 3.82 -14.86 -12.58
CA LEU A 5 4.90 -13.87 -12.45
C LEU A 5 5.55 -13.94 -11.05
N LEU A 6 4.74 -14.02 -10.00
CA LEU A 6 5.22 -14.17 -8.62
C LEU A 6 5.98 -15.48 -8.42
N LEU A 7 5.43 -16.61 -8.92
CA LEU A 7 6.07 -17.91 -8.81
C LEU A 7 7.43 -17.97 -9.51
N GLN A 8 7.59 -17.31 -10.67
CA GLN A 8 8.87 -17.22 -11.38
C GLN A 8 9.95 -16.49 -10.57
N GLN A 9 9.56 -15.58 -9.67
CA GLN A 9 10.46 -14.92 -8.72
C GLN A 9 10.59 -15.66 -7.38
N GLY A 10 10.08 -16.90 -7.29
CA GLY A 10 10.09 -17.69 -6.06
C GLY A 10 9.04 -17.30 -5.02
N ILE A 11 8.14 -16.36 -5.34
CA ILE A 11 7.12 -15.86 -4.41
C ILE A 11 5.87 -16.73 -4.50
N LYS A 12 5.59 -17.48 -3.43
CA LYS A 12 4.39 -18.32 -3.31
C LYS A 12 3.32 -17.59 -2.48
N LEU A 13 2.35 -16.99 -3.17
CA LEU A 13 1.19 -16.37 -2.54
C LEU A 13 -0.11 -17.14 -2.84
N PRO A 14 -0.97 -17.35 -1.83
CA PRO A 14 -2.35 -17.82 -2.02
C PRO A 14 -3.13 -16.94 -3.00
N GLN A 15 -4.03 -17.53 -3.79
CA GLN A 15 -4.75 -16.83 -4.86
C GLN A 15 -5.72 -15.76 -4.32
N ASP A 16 -6.31 -15.99 -3.16
CA ASP A 16 -7.16 -15.07 -2.40
C ASP A 16 -6.40 -13.86 -1.86
N ARG A 17 -5.05 -13.91 -1.81
CA ARG A 17 -4.17 -12.77 -1.50
C ARG A 17 -3.69 -12.01 -2.73
N ILE A 18 -4.11 -12.40 -3.94
CA ILE A 18 -3.76 -11.74 -5.20
C ILE A 18 -5.00 -11.08 -5.78
N ILE A 19 -5.12 -9.77 -5.62
CA ILE A 19 -6.26 -8.98 -6.10
C ILE A 19 -5.84 -8.20 -7.36
N GLY A 20 -6.23 -8.69 -8.53
CA GLY A 20 -5.85 -8.10 -9.81
C GLY A 20 -6.84 -7.07 -10.38
N LYS A 21 -6.41 -6.40 -11.46
CA LYS A 21 -7.16 -5.35 -12.17
C LYS A 21 -8.41 -5.84 -12.88
N GLU A 22 -8.57 -7.15 -13.08
CA GLU A 22 -9.80 -7.77 -13.58
C GLU A 22 -11.04 -7.38 -12.75
N SER A 23 -10.83 -6.99 -11.48
CA SER A 23 -11.89 -6.48 -10.60
C SER A 23 -12.43 -5.09 -10.99
N LYS A 24 -11.77 -4.34 -11.90
CA LYS A 24 -12.06 -2.92 -12.27
C LYS A 24 -12.33 -2.00 -11.06
N ARG A 25 -11.78 -2.39 -9.91
CA ARG A 25 -12.11 -1.82 -8.61
C ARG A 25 -11.11 -0.72 -8.24
N PRO A 26 -11.57 0.47 -7.83
CA PRO A 26 -10.69 1.47 -7.23
C PRO A 26 -9.99 0.93 -5.97
N LYS A 27 -8.75 1.32 -5.74
CA LYS A 27 -7.93 0.81 -4.62
C LYS A 27 -8.61 0.94 -3.26
N HIS A 28 -9.27 2.07 -3.00
CA HIS A 28 -10.00 2.28 -1.75
C HIS A 28 -11.09 1.23 -1.48
N GLN A 29 -11.79 0.73 -2.50
CA GLN A 29 -12.78 -0.33 -2.32
C GLN A 29 -12.12 -1.68 -2.00
N THR A 30 -10.94 -1.96 -2.56
CA THR A 30 -10.17 -3.14 -2.18
C THR A 30 -9.70 -3.07 -0.73
N LEU A 31 -9.25 -1.89 -0.27
CA LEU A 31 -8.84 -1.70 1.12
C LEU A 31 -10.01 -1.92 2.09
N ARG A 32 -11.22 -1.41 1.77
CA ARG A 32 -12.44 -1.70 2.56
C ARG A 32 -12.72 -3.19 2.66
N GLN A 33 -12.70 -3.90 1.52
CA GLN A 33 -12.92 -5.34 1.51
C GLN A 33 -11.89 -6.07 2.38
N LEU A 34 -10.61 -5.66 2.35
CA LEU A 34 -9.58 -6.27 3.17
C LEU A 34 -9.82 -6.06 4.66
N ILE A 35 -10.25 -4.86 5.07
CA ILE A 35 -10.62 -4.56 6.45
C ILE A 35 -11.80 -5.44 6.90
N GLU A 36 -12.83 -5.58 6.06
CA GLU A 36 -14.00 -6.42 6.34
C GLU A 36 -13.68 -7.92 6.38
N THR A 37 -12.75 -8.37 5.53
CA THR A 37 -12.36 -9.79 5.42
C THR A 37 -11.50 -10.23 6.61
N PHE A 38 -10.71 -9.32 7.18
CA PHE A 38 -9.84 -9.58 8.32
C PHE A 38 -10.25 -8.71 9.51
N PRO A 39 -11.42 -8.96 10.12
CA PRO A 39 -11.90 -8.15 11.23
C PRO A 39 -11.05 -8.39 12.50
N GLY A 40 -10.67 -7.31 13.18
CA GLY A 40 -9.99 -7.34 14.47
C GLY A 40 -9.45 -5.97 14.88
N GLU A 41 -9.49 -5.66 16.17
CA GLU A 41 -9.05 -4.34 16.71
C GLU A 41 -7.56 -4.05 16.49
N ALA A 42 -6.75 -5.08 16.24
CA ALA A 42 -5.30 -4.97 16.00
C ALA A 42 -4.89 -4.93 14.51
N VAL A 43 -5.84 -5.02 13.57
CA VAL A 43 -5.49 -5.06 12.14
C VAL A 43 -5.17 -3.64 11.65
N THR A 44 -3.90 -3.28 11.75
CA THR A 44 -3.39 -2.07 11.09
C THR A 44 -3.10 -2.42 9.63
N LEU A 45 -3.92 -1.94 8.71
CA LEU A 45 -3.68 -2.13 7.28
C LEU A 45 -2.65 -1.12 6.78
N TRP A 46 -1.54 -1.62 6.22
CA TRP A 46 -0.49 -0.81 5.63
C TRP A 46 -0.56 -0.90 4.11
N PHE A 47 -0.74 0.24 3.46
CA PHE A 47 -0.84 0.34 2.02
C PHE A 47 0.38 1.04 1.45
N VAL A 48 1.23 0.26 0.77
CA VAL A 48 2.46 0.70 0.11
C VAL A 48 2.18 0.79 -1.40
N GLU A 49 2.46 1.94 -2.00
CA GLU A 49 2.22 2.21 -3.42
C GLU A 49 3.24 3.24 -3.93
N ASP A 50 3.66 3.15 -5.19
CA ASP A 50 4.66 4.06 -5.76
C ASP A 50 4.04 5.27 -6.48
N ARG A 51 2.71 5.30 -6.61
CA ARG A 51 1.94 6.38 -7.24
C ARG A 51 1.26 7.26 -6.20
N LEU A 52 1.77 8.49 -6.04
CA LEU A 52 1.23 9.46 -5.08
C LEU A 52 -0.29 9.71 -5.27
N LYS A 53 -0.75 9.87 -6.50
CA LYS A 53 -2.18 10.09 -6.81
C LYS A 53 -3.08 8.97 -6.28
N THR A 54 -2.59 7.72 -6.28
CA THR A 54 -3.34 6.59 -5.74
C THR A 54 -3.50 6.72 -4.23
N LEU A 55 -2.41 7.06 -3.52
CA LEU A 55 -2.42 7.29 -2.07
C LEU A 55 -3.35 8.45 -1.69
N GLN A 56 -3.28 9.57 -2.41
CA GLN A 56 -4.18 10.72 -2.22
C GLN A 56 -5.66 10.34 -2.43
N SER A 57 -5.97 9.48 -3.41
CA SER A 57 -7.36 9.00 -3.60
C SER A 57 -7.88 8.19 -2.41
N VAL A 58 -7.00 7.46 -1.71
CA VAL A 58 -7.32 6.70 -0.50
C VAL A 58 -7.42 7.64 0.70
N GLN A 59 -6.51 8.61 0.83
CA GLN A 59 -6.50 9.62 1.88
C GLN A 59 -7.81 10.44 1.92
N GLN A 60 -8.42 10.68 0.77
CA GLN A 60 -9.72 11.36 0.64
C GLN A 60 -10.91 10.56 1.19
N GLN A 61 -10.72 9.29 1.58
CA GLN A 61 -11.77 8.43 2.11
C GLN A 61 -11.74 8.46 3.65
N PRO A 62 -12.72 9.11 4.32
CA PRO A 62 -12.69 9.25 5.78
C PRO A 62 -12.73 7.93 6.54
N ASP A 63 -13.42 6.93 5.98
CA ASP A 63 -13.53 5.58 6.55
C ASP A 63 -12.23 4.78 6.46
N LEU A 64 -11.29 5.19 5.59
CA LEU A 64 -9.94 4.62 5.51
C LEU A 64 -8.92 5.43 6.31
N LYS A 65 -9.39 6.27 7.26
CA LYS A 65 -8.51 6.98 8.19
C LYS A 65 -7.50 6.06 8.91
N PRO A 66 -7.88 4.84 9.34
CA PRO A 66 -6.95 3.94 10.03
C PRO A 66 -5.87 3.32 9.14
N VAL A 67 -6.02 3.34 7.80
CA VAL A 67 -5.03 2.77 6.88
C VAL A 67 -3.77 3.64 6.90
N LYS A 68 -2.62 3.01 7.10
CA LYS A 68 -1.30 3.64 6.99
C LYS A 68 -0.91 3.71 5.51
N LEU A 69 -0.53 4.89 5.04
CA LEU A 69 -0.24 5.15 3.63
C LEU A 69 1.26 5.40 3.47
N TYR A 70 1.90 4.61 2.62
CA TYR A 70 3.33 4.69 2.36
C TYR A 70 3.59 4.92 0.87
N LEU A 71 4.30 5.99 0.54
CA LEU A 71 4.85 6.21 -0.80
C LEU A 71 6.22 5.53 -0.88
N ALA A 72 6.31 4.47 -1.69
CA ALA A 72 7.58 3.80 -1.96
C ALA A 72 8.49 4.68 -2.82
N ASP A 73 9.63 5.13 -2.29
CA ASP A 73 10.54 6.05 -2.99
C ASP A 73 11.35 5.40 -4.13
N TRP A 74 11.28 4.07 -4.25
CA TRP A 74 12.04 3.26 -5.21
C TRP A 74 11.25 2.89 -6.48
N GLY A 75 10.10 3.53 -6.71
CA GLY A 75 9.23 3.27 -7.86
C GLY A 75 9.24 4.39 -8.91
N TYR A 76 8.10 4.58 -9.60
CA TYR A 76 8.00 5.52 -10.73
C TYR A 76 7.71 6.99 -10.34
N ASN A 77 7.69 7.33 -9.05
CA ASN A 77 7.46 8.70 -8.61
C ASN A 77 8.66 9.61 -8.88
N THR A 78 8.36 10.91 -8.95
CA THR A 78 9.34 11.99 -9.12
C THR A 78 9.79 12.56 -7.78
N LYS A 79 10.94 13.26 -7.76
CA LYS A 79 11.39 13.99 -6.56
C LYS A 79 10.34 14.97 -6.03
N ALA A 80 9.62 15.65 -6.92
CA ALA A 80 8.54 16.56 -6.53
C ALA A 80 7.38 15.81 -5.84
N GLU A 81 7.04 14.60 -6.28
CA GLU A 81 6.05 13.76 -5.60
C GLU A 81 6.56 13.26 -4.25
N GLN A 82 7.85 12.94 -4.14
CA GLN A 82 8.47 12.59 -2.86
C GLN A 82 8.44 13.75 -1.87
N GLU A 83 8.86 14.95 -2.30
CA GLU A 83 8.76 16.18 -1.51
C GLU A 83 7.32 16.48 -1.10
N SER A 84 6.36 16.30 -2.01
CA SER A 84 4.94 16.46 -1.69
C SER A 84 4.46 15.47 -0.63
N ALA A 85 4.91 14.21 -0.69
CA ALA A 85 4.58 13.20 0.31
C ALA A 85 5.25 13.50 1.66
N GLY A 86 6.52 13.93 1.67
CA GLY A 86 7.22 14.31 2.89
C GLY A 86 6.61 15.50 3.64
N ASN A 87 5.84 16.34 2.94
CA ASN A 87 5.07 17.43 3.53
C ASN A 87 3.63 17.04 3.91
N ASP A 88 3.18 15.81 3.59
CA ASP A 88 1.84 15.33 3.87
C ASP A 88 1.81 14.60 5.24
N PRO A 89 0.95 15.00 6.19
CA PRO A 89 0.92 14.39 7.52
C PRO A 89 0.33 12.97 7.54
N ARG A 90 -0.23 12.47 6.43
CA ARG A 90 -0.89 11.16 6.32
C ARG A 90 -0.19 10.20 5.38
N ILE A 91 0.76 10.64 4.57
CA ILE A 91 1.52 9.80 3.65
C ILE A 91 2.98 9.80 4.10
N GLN A 92 3.49 8.65 4.50
CA GLN A 92 4.89 8.48 4.87
C GLN A 92 5.71 8.07 3.65
N LEU A 93 6.88 8.68 3.45
CA LEU A 93 7.85 8.11 2.52
C LEU A 93 8.41 6.83 3.12
N LEU A 94 8.56 5.81 2.28
CA LEU A 94 9.17 4.54 2.65
C LEU A 94 10.31 4.30 1.68
N SER A 95 11.51 4.07 2.21
CA SER A 95 12.67 3.70 1.41
C SER A 95 12.76 2.19 1.22
N LEU A 96 13.45 1.75 0.17
CA LEU A 96 13.65 0.30 -0.04
C LEU A 96 14.45 -0.33 1.10
N GLU A 97 15.39 0.43 1.66
CA GLU A 97 16.17 0.02 2.82
C GLU A 97 15.26 -0.21 4.03
N GLN A 98 14.39 0.74 4.34
CA GLN A 98 13.44 0.64 5.46
C GLN A 98 12.42 -0.47 5.22
N PHE A 99 11.88 -0.60 4.00
CA PHE A 99 10.95 -1.67 3.62
C PHE A 99 11.55 -3.08 3.83
N SER A 100 12.87 -3.20 3.74
CA SER A 100 13.57 -4.47 3.94
C SER A 100 13.84 -4.80 5.41
N GLN A 101 13.53 -3.87 6.33
CA GLN A 101 13.65 -4.06 7.78
C GLN A 101 12.35 -4.60 8.39
N ASP A 102 12.43 -4.98 9.66
CA ASP A 102 11.25 -5.33 10.46
C ASP A 102 10.25 -4.16 10.50
N PHE A 103 8.96 -4.49 10.54
CA PHE A 103 7.86 -3.52 10.57
C PHE A 103 7.95 -2.50 11.70
N SER A 104 8.58 -2.84 12.83
CA SER A 104 8.85 -1.88 13.91
C SER A 104 9.70 -0.69 13.47
N ASN A 105 10.52 -0.84 12.42
CA ASN A 105 11.35 0.23 11.85
C ASN A 105 10.61 1.09 10.83
N TRP A 106 9.33 0.81 10.55
CA TRP A 106 8.49 1.60 9.63
C TRP A 106 7.61 2.60 10.38
N LEU A 107 7.59 2.51 11.71
CA LEU A 107 6.81 3.36 12.59
C LEU A 107 7.73 4.45 13.13
N ASP A 108 7.66 5.63 12.52
CA ASP A 108 8.13 6.87 13.14
C ASP A 108 7.13 7.37 14.20
#